data_AF-A0A939T3U1-F1
#
_entry.id   AF-A0A939T3U1-F1
#
_cell.length_a   1.000
_cell.length_b   1.000
_cell.length_c   1.000
_cell.angle_alpha   90.00
_cell.angle_beta   90.00
_cell.angle_gamma   90.00
#
_symmetry.space_group_name_H-M   'P 1'
#
loop_
_entity.id
_entity.type
_entity.pdbx_description
1 polymer ?
#
loop_
_entity_poly.entity_id
_entity_poly.type
_entity_poly.pdbx_seq_one_letter_code
_entity_poly.pdbx_strand_id
1 'polypeptide(L)' 'MNFLTHVDLSDNELETVTASLQGWCGATRTDPNSLSVQTAAGVAIDLLSQFPTLTAAELLELLLLRLPAAADE' A
#
# COMPACT_ATOMS: atom_id res chain seq x y z
N MET A 1 4.03 -3.66 -20.13
CA MET A 1 4.44 -2.46 -19.38
C MET A 1 4.82 -2.93 -17.99
N ASN A 2 6.12 -2.94 -17.66
CA ASN A 2 6.56 -3.27 -16.30
C ASN A 2 6.36 -2.02 -15.44
N PHE A 3 5.29 -1.99 -14.64
CA PHE A 3 4.91 -0.86 -13.80
C PHE A 3 5.85 -0.66 -12.59
N LEU A 4 6.72 -1.65 -12.31
CA LEU A 4 7.66 -1.65 -11.17
C LEU A 4 9.12 -1.38 -11.57
N THR A 5 9.41 -0.99 -12.83
CA THR A 5 10.81 -0.99 -13.31
C THR A 5 11.69 0.17 -12.82
N HIS A 6 11.17 1.16 -12.08
CA HIS A 6 12.02 2.25 -11.58
C HIS A 6 11.35 3.09 -10.48
N VAL A 7 10.84 2.44 -9.44
CA VAL A 7 10.50 3.19 -8.23
C VAL A 7 11.73 3.12 -7.33
N ASP A 8 12.60 4.11 -7.46
CA ASP A 8 13.73 4.32 -6.56
C ASP A 8 13.14 4.83 -5.23
N LEU A 9 12.59 3.89 -4.45
CA LEU A 9 12.13 4.18 -3.10
C LEU A 9 13.36 4.27 -2.20
N SER A 10 13.45 5.34 -1.44
CA SER A 10 14.36 5.43 -0.29
C SER A 10 14.00 4.32 0.70
N ASP A 11 14.96 3.85 1.51
CA ASP A 11 14.70 2.86 2.57
C ASP A 11 13.52 3.27 3.48
N ASN A 12 13.40 4.56 3.78
CA ASN A 12 12.30 5.12 4.57
C ASN A 12 10.93 4.99 3.86
N GLU A 13 10.88 5.19 2.55
CA GLU A 13 9.64 5.05 1.76
C GLU A 13 9.25 3.59 1.64
N LEU A 14 10.24 2.69 1.44
CA LEU A 14 10.02 1.25 1.42
C LEU A 14 9.49 0.73 2.77
N GLU A 15 10.05 1.19 3.89
CA GLU A 15 9.56 0.86 5.23
C GLU A 15 8.13 1.36 5.42
N THR A 16 7.85 2.59 4.98
CA THR A 16 6.52 3.21 5.05
C THR A 16 5.47 2.41 4.27
N VAL A 17 5.78 2.02 3.03
CA VAL A 17 4.92 1.15 2.20
C VAL A 17 4.71 -0.20 2.87
N THR A 18 5.79 -0.82 3.37
CA THR A 18 5.72 -2.16 3.93
C THR A 18 4.87 -2.20 5.21
N ALA A 19 5.08 -1.25 6.13
CA ALA A 19 4.32 -1.16 7.37
C ALA A 19 2.83 -0.88 7.13
N SER A 20 2.52 0.02 6.20
CA SER A 20 1.13 0.35 5.84
C SER A 20 0.43 -0.80 5.13
N LEU A 21 1.10 -1.54 4.23
CA LEU A 21 0.54 -2.73 3.60
C LEU A 21 0.30 -3.88 4.58
N GLN A 22 1.21 -4.11 5.53
CA GLN A 22 1.01 -5.10 6.60
C GLN A 22 -0.22 -4.76 7.43
N GLY A 23 -0.38 -3.48 7.80
CA GLY A 23 -1.58 -2.97 8.49
C GLY A 23 -2.85 -3.16 7.66
N TRP A 24 -2.78 -2.89 6.35
CA TRP A 24 -3.91 -3.04 5.44
C TRP A 24 -4.31 -4.51 5.28
N CYS A 25 -3.36 -5.43 5.15
CA CYS A 25 -3.63 -6.87 5.09
C CYS A 25 -4.30 -7.36 6.38
N GLY A 26 -3.80 -6.91 7.54
CA GLY A 26 -4.40 -7.23 8.83
C GLY A 26 -5.83 -6.69 8.99
N ALA A 27 -6.06 -5.45 8.56
CA ALA A 27 -7.35 -4.79 8.66
C ALA A 27 -8.40 -5.38 7.68
N THR A 28 -7.97 -5.75 6.47
CA THR A 28 -8.85 -6.30 5.44
C THR A 28 -8.94 -7.82 5.44
N ARG A 29 -8.18 -8.50 6.32
CA ARG A 29 -7.97 -9.96 6.32
C ARG A 29 -7.54 -10.50 4.95
N THR A 30 -6.86 -9.68 4.17
CA THR A 30 -6.37 -10.04 2.84
C THR A 30 -5.10 -10.87 2.97
N ASP A 31 -5.00 -11.95 2.19
CA ASP A 31 -3.78 -12.75 2.13
C ASP A 31 -2.60 -11.91 1.56
N PRO A 32 -1.43 -11.90 2.23
CA PRO A 32 -0.27 -11.10 1.83
C PRO A 32 0.29 -11.45 0.44
N ASN A 33 -0.01 -12.63 -0.10
CA ASN A 33 0.43 -13.09 -1.42
C ASN A 33 -0.64 -12.89 -2.51
N SER A 34 -1.80 -12.33 -2.15
CA SER A 34 -2.90 -12.12 -3.10
C SER A 34 -2.60 -10.99 -4.10
N LEU A 35 -3.30 -11.04 -5.24
CA LEU A 35 -3.26 -9.97 -6.24
C LEU A 35 -3.73 -8.62 -5.66
N SER A 36 -4.62 -8.65 -4.66
CA SER A 36 -5.13 -7.47 -3.97
C SER A 36 -4.01 -6.70 -3.27
N VAL A 37 -3.01 -7.39 -2.71
CA VAL A 37 -1.85 -6.76 -2.07
C VAL A 37 -0.92 -6.14 -3.09
N GLN A 38 -0.76 -6.75 -4.27
CA GLN A 38 0.00 -6.14 -5.37
C GLN A 38 -0.66 -4.84 -5.84
N THR A 39 -2.00 -4.82 -5.88
CA THR A 39 -2.78 -3.63 -6.20
C THR A 39 -2.63 -2.57 -5.12
N ALA A 40 -2.76 -2.94 -3.85
CA ALA A 40 -2.55 -2.04 -2.72
C ALA A 40 -1.13 -1.47 -2.70
N ALA A 41 -0.11 -2.27 -3.03
CA ALA A 41 1.28 -1.82 -3.12
C ALA A 41 1.46 -0.78 -4.23
N GLY A 42 0.86 -1.01 -5.40
CA GLY A 42 0.87 -0.03 -6.49
C GLY A 42 0.23 1.30 -6.08
N VAL A 43 -0.90 1.25 -5.38
CA VAL A 43 -1.58 2.45 -4.86
C VAL A 43 -0.76 3.13 -3.77
N ALA A 44 -0.13 2.37 -2.87
CA ALA A 44 0.70 2.91 -1.80
C ALA A 44 1.91 3.69 -2.36
N ILE A 45 2.56 3.13 -3.38
CA ILE A 45 3.68 3.74 -4.08
C ILE A 45 3.24 4.99 -4.84
N ASP A 46 2.10 4.94 -5.53
CA ASP A 46 1.53 6.10 -6.24
C ASP A 46 1.21 7.26 -5.29
N LEU A 47 0.67 6.95 -4.11
CA LEU A 47 0.36 7.92 -3.07
C LEU A 47 1.62 8.54 -2.47
N LEU A 48 2.64 7.74 -2.14
CA LEU A 48 3.92 8.27 -1.64
C LEU A 48 4.66 9.10 -2.68
N SER A 49 4.57 8.73 -3.96
CA SER A 49 5.16 9.52 -5.05
C SER A 49 4.52 10.91 -5.16
N GLN A 50 3.23 11.03 -4.84
CA GLN A 50 2.51 12.32 -4.82
C GLN A 50 2.72 13.08 -3.50
N PHE A 51 2.87 12.34 -2.40
CA PHE A 51 2.96 12.88 -1.04
C PHE A 51 4.07 12.17 -0.25
N PRO A 52 5.36 12.51 -0.49
CA PRO A 52 6.50 11.79 0.09
C PRO A 52 6.65 11.99 1.61
N THR A 53 5.88 12.91 2.20
CA THR A 53 5.85 13.15 3.65
C THR A 53 4.82 12.31 4.38
N LEU A 54 4.05 11.47 3.67
CA LEU A 54 3.06 10.61 4.31
C LEU A 54 3.73 9.62 5.26
N THR A 55 3.17 9.52 6.46
CA THR A 55 3.52 8.48 7.42
C THR A 55 2.82 7.16 7.07
N ALA A 56 3.32 6.05 7.62
CA ALA A 56 2.70 4.74 7.42
C ALA A 56 1.24 4.68 7.91
N ALA A 57 0.90 5.44 8.96
CA ALA A 57 -0.47 5.51 9.47
C ALA A 57 -1.40 6.24 8.48
N GLU A 58 -1.00 7.39 7.97
CA GLU A 58 -1.80 8.15 7.00
C GLU A 58 -1.94 7.37 5.69
N LEU A 59 -0.87 6.71 5.24
CA LEU A 59 -0.90 5.87 4.05
C LEU A 59 -1.86 4.67 4.22
N LEU A 60 -1.89 4.05 5.40
CA LEU A 60 -2.85 3.00 5.73
C LEU A 60 -4.30 3.51 5.68
N GLU A 61 -4.59 4.68 6.26
CA GLU A 61 -5.92 5.27 6.21
C GLU A 61 -6.38 5.54 4.77
N LEU A 62 -5.49 6.05 3.92
CA LEU A 62 -5.75 6.27 2.50
C LEU A 62 -5.97 4.96 1.74
N LEU A 63 -5.18 3.92 2.06
CA LEU A 63 -5.34 2.59 1.47
C LEU A 63 -6.69 1.98 1.86
N LEU A 64 -7.11 2.07 3.11
CA LEU A 64 -8.41 1.58 3.57
C LEU A 64 -9.58 2.34 2.95
N LEU A 65 -9.41 3.65 2.70
CA LEU A 65 -10.40 4.47 2.04
C LEU A 65 -10.57 4.12 0.55
N ARG A 66 -9.45 3.86 -0.15
CA ARG A 66 -9.47 3.57 -1.60
C ARG A 66 -9.71 2.09 -1.93
N LEU A 67 -9.24 1.20 -1.08
CA LEU A 67 -9.31 -0.25 -1.21
C LEU A 67 -9.92 -0.82 0.07
N PRO A 68 -11.24 -0.61 0.27
CA PRO A 68 -11.92 -1.24 1.39
C PRO A 68 -11.80 -2.75 1.25
N ALA A 69 -11.71 -3.46 2.39
CA ALA A 69 -11.82 -4.91 2.41
C ALA A 69 -13.05 -5.28 1.59
N ALA A 70 -12.91 -6.22 0.65
CA ALA A 70 -14.07 -6.77 -0.04
C ALA A 70 -15.05 -7.17 1.04
N ALA A 71 -16.19 -6.48 1.11
CA ALA A 71 -17.22 -6.79 2.07
C ALA A 71 -17.60 -8.24 1.80
N ASP A 72 -17.30 -9.11 2.76
CA ASP A 72 -17.72 -10.50 2.81
C ASP A 72 -19.24 -10.52 2.50
N GLU A 73 -19.62 -11.01 1.33
CA GLU A 73 -21.01 -11.42 1.03
C GLU A 73 -21.25 -12.84 1.55
#